data_AF-A0A971HVJ9-F1
#
_entry.id   AF-A0A971HVJ9-F1
#
_cell.length_a   1.000
_cell.length_b   1.000
_cell.length_c   1.000
_cell.angle_alpha   90.00
_cell.angle_beta   90.00
_cell.angle_gamma   90.00
#
_symmetry.space_group_name_H-M   'P 1'
#
loop_
_entity.id
_entity.type
_entity.pdbx_description
1 polymer ?
#
loop_
_entity_poly.entity_id
_entity_poly.type
_entity_poly.pdbx_seq_one_letter_code
_entity_poly.pdbx_strand_id
1 'polypeptide(L)'
;MSFLIRQTLAAIILLAVILAWWYPPPVILSLELVQWEERLAHRYNPEKKRQGLYFRPQDDPPPLPEFIAAQTAGTTITSTDPNWAKIVHSLAASDQKMHYFIPDLSLFKSLTEKNRYLLWQGDQDIYYLEYHFLAPPDFGQHDLPLDLKYPLRAWWPFFLAALTLAVVLFFWRSKQGGLMAQSTPAKGLGWSAFLLIVCSGTILW
;
A
#
# COMPACT_ATOMS: atom_id res chain seq x y z
N MET A 1 -9.59 39.55 3.51
CA MET A 1 -9.47 38.25 4.21
C MET A 1 -8.79 38.49 5.56
N SER A 2 -9.46 38.18 6.66
CA SER A 2 -8.96 38.41 8.02
C SER A 2 -7.66 37.66 8.28
N PHE A 3 -6.78 38.23 9.12
CA PHE A 3 -5.50 37.64 9.55
C PHE A 3 -5.68 36.23 10.12
N LEU A 4 -6.75 36.03 10.91
CA LEU A 4 -7.09 34.72 11.49
C LEU A 4 -7.31 33.66 10.41
N ILE A 5 -8.08 33.98 9.36
CA ILE A 5 -8.39 33.03 8.27
C ILE A 5 -7.11 32.59 7.57
N ARG A 6 -6.13 33.49 7.37
CA ARG A 6 -4.85 33.15 6.74
C ARG A 6 -4.02 32.21 7.60
N GLN A 7 -3.96 32.46 8.90
CA GLN A 7 -3.25 31.59 9.84
C GLN A 7 -3.89 30.21 9.93
N THR A 8 -5.22 30.16 9.98
CA THR A 8 -5.96 28.89 9.94
C THR A 8 -5.68 28.13 8.65
N LEU A 9 -5.70 28.81 7.50
CA LEU A 9 -5.44 28.18 6.20
C LEU A 9 -4.00 27.68 6.07
N ALA A 10 -3.01 28.46 6.55
CA ALA A 10 -1.61 28.03 6.59
C ALA A 10 -1.40 26.81 7.50
N ALA A 11 -2.07 26.76 8.67
CA ALA A 11 -2.02 25.62 9.57
C ALA A 11 -2.65 24.36 8.95
N ILE A 12 -3.79 24.51 8.26
CA ILE A 12 -4.45 23.42 7.52
C ILE A 12 -3.53 22.88 6.43
N ILE A 13 -2.90 23.76 5.64
CA ILE A 13 -1.95 23.34 4.59
C ILE A 13 -0.79 22.55 5.21
N LEU A 14 -0.19 23.07 6.28
CA LEU A 14 0.94 22.42 6.94
C LEU A 14 0.55 21.05 7.50
N LEU A 15 -0.61 20.95 8.16
CA LEU A 15 -1.13 19.67 8.64
C LEU A 15 -1.40 18.69 7.50
N ALA A 16 -2.00 19.16 6.40
CA ALA A 16 -2.27 18.34 5.22
C ALA A 16 -0.98 17.80 4.59
N VAL A 17 0.10 18.60 4.52
CA VAL A 17 1.40 18.14 4.04
C VAL A 17 1.99 17.07 4.95
N ILE A 18 1.94 17.26 6.28
CA ILE A 18 2.45 16.27 7.24
C ILE A 18 1.69 14.95 7.12
N LEU A 19 0.36 15.01 7.07
CA LEU A 19 -0.49 13.82 6.93
C LEU A 19 -0.22 13.12 5.60
N ALA A 20 -0.13 13.87 4.49
CA ALA A 20 0.13 13.31 3.17
C ALA A 20 1.52 12.66 3.07
N TRP A 21 2.53 13.20 3.75
CA TRP A 21 3.90 12.64 3.74
C TRP A 21 4.01 11.24 4.36
N TRP A 22 3.13 10.96 5.33
CA TRP A 22 3.09 9.70 6.07
C TRP A 22 1.87 8.84 5.73
N TYR A 23 1.06 9.24 4.74
CA TYR A 23 -0.14 8.51 4.36
C TYR A 23 0.22 7.20 3.63
N PRO A 24 -0.04 6.03 4.24
CA PRO A 24 0.13 4.77 3.55
C PRO A 24 -1.04 4.53 2.57
N PRO A 25 -0.85 3.75 1.50
CA PRO A 25 -1.99 3.31 0.68
C PRO A 25 -2.92 2.43 1.52
N PRO A 26 -4.24 2.45 1.25
CA PRO A 26 -5.21 1.68 2.04
C PRO A 26 -5.03 0.17 1.87
N VAL A 27 -4.57 -0.29 0.70
CA VAL A 27 -4.31 -1.69 0.40
C VAL A 27 -3.19 -1.78 -0.65
N ILE A 28 -2.30 -2.76 -0.51
CA ILE A 28 -1.32 -3.16 -1.53
C ILE A 28 -1.63 -4.59 -1.95
N LEU A 29 -1.61 -4.86 -3.25
CA LEU A 29 -1.74 -6.20 -3.79
C LEU A 29 -0.35 -6.82 -3.93
N SER A 30 -0.12 -7.94 -3.26
CA SER A 30 1.01 -8.83 -3.52
C SER A 30 0.63 -9.82 -4.60
N LEU A 31 1.48 -10.03 -5.59
CA LEU A 31 1.33 -11.01 -6.65
C LEU A 31 2.59 -11.88 -6.77
N GLU A 32 2.39 -13.18 -6.87
CA GLU A 32 3.44 -14.18 -7.06
C GLU A 32 3.04 -15.17 -8.16
N LEU A 33 4.00 -15.54 -9.01
CA LEU A 33 3.81 -16.63 -9.97
C LEU A 33 3.92 -17.96 -9.23
N VAL A 34 2.86 -18.77 -9.31
CA VAL A 34 2.82 -20.04 -8.58
C VAL A 34 3.62 -21.11 -9.33
N GLN A 35 4.70 -21.57 -8.71
CA GLN A 35 5.45 -22.74 -9.15
C GLN A 35 4.94 -23.98 -8.42
N TRP A 36 3.95 -24.65 -9.01
CA TRP A 36 3.26 -25.78 -8.37
C TRP A 36 4.18 -26.96 -8.05
N GLU A 37 5.15 -27.24 -8.90
CA GLU A 37 6.13 -28.31 -8.70
C GLU A 37 6.99 -28.06 -7.45
N GLU A 38 7.52 -26.84 -7.30
CA GLU A 38 8.29 -26.46 -6.11
C GLU A 38 7.44 -26.55 -4.83
N ARG A 39 6.18 -26.13 -4.89
CA ARG A 39 5.26 -26.20 -3.73
C ARG A 39 4.91 -27.63 -3.34
N LEU A 40 4.69 -28.50 -4.33
CA LEU A 40 4.49 -29.93 -4.10
C LEU A 40 5.74 -30.53 -3.44
N ALA A 41 6.91 -30.26 -4.00
CA ALA A 41 8.18 -30.75 -3.48
C ALA A 41 8.44 -30.25 -2.05
N HIS A 42 8.24 -28.97 -1.76
CA HIS A 42 8.42 -28.41 -0.41
C HIS A 42 7.44 -29.01 0.61
N ARG A 43 6.21 -29.33 0.20
CA ARG A 43 5.19 -29.88 1.11
C ARG A 43 5.44 -31.34 1.47
N TYR A 44 5.78 -32.17 0.48
CA TYR A 44 5.90 -33.63 0.65
C TYR A 44 7.35 -34.11 0.81
N ASN A 45 8.32 -33.27 0.46
CA ASN A 45 9.74 -33.52 0.64
C ASN A 45 10.44 -32.25 1.12
N PRO A 46 10.08 -31.73 2.33
CA PRO A 46 10.77 -30.57 2.89
C PRO A 46 12.25 -30.93 2.99
N GLU A 47 13.11 -30.19 2.28
CA GLU A 47 14.54 -30.45 2.29
C GLU A 47 14.99 -30.63 3.75
N LYS A 48 15.62 -31.78 4.05
CA LYS A 48 16.20 -32.17 5.34
C LYS A 48 17.35 -31.25 5.79
N LYS A 49 17.29 -29.94 5.56
CA LYS A 49 18.40 -29.01 5.80
C LYS A 49 18.47 -28.41 7.19
N ARG A 50 17.52 -28.71 8.09
CA ARG A 50 17.62 -28.25 9.49
C ARG A 50 17.55 -29.44 10.44
N GLN A 51 18.73 -29.92 10.82
CA GLN A 51 19.01 -30.66 12.06
C GLN A 51 18.45 -32.09 12.16
N GLY A 52 19.05 -33.04 11.41
CA GLY A 52 19.20 -34.45 11.83
C GLY A 52 17.94 -35.30 12.11
N LEU A 53 16.74 -34.72 12.07
CA LEU A 53 15.48 -35.39 12.30
C LEU A 53 14.93 -35.85 10.96
N TYR A 54 15.02 -37.15 10.74
CA TYR A 54 14.33 -37.82 9.64
C TYR A 54 12.83 -37.77 9.92
N PHE A 55 12.16 -36.72 9.45
CA PHE A 55 10.71 -36.78 9.29
C PHE A 55 10.42 -37.79 8.18
N ARG A 56 9.67 -38.83 8.52
CA ARG A 56 9.14 -39.78 7.54
C ARG A 56 8.12 -39.01 6.69
N PRO A 57 8.27 -38.93 5.36
CA PRO A 57 7.17 -38.47 4.52
C PRO A 57 6.02 -39.43 4.78
N GLN A 58 4.94 -38.94 5.39
CA GLN A 58 3.87 -39.81 5.86
C GLN A 58 2.94 -40.23 4.72
N ASP A 59 2.99 -39.53 3.58
CA ASP A 59 2.19 -39.80 2.39
C ASP A 59 3.02 -39.62 1.11
N ASP A 60 2.82 -40.49 0.12
CA ASP A 60 3.33 -40.28 -1.23
C ASP A 60 2.69 -39.01 -1.84
N PRO A 61 3.45 -38.18 -2.56
CA PRO A 61 2.90 -36.96 -3.15
C PRO A 61 1.81 -37.33 -4.17
N PRO A 62 0.63 -36.70 -4.11
CA PRO A 62 -0.39 -36.90 -5.13
C PRO A 62 0.10 -36.38 -6.49
N PRO A 63 -0.49 -36.84 -7.60
CA PRO A 63 -0.25 -36.26 -8.92
C PRO A 63 -0.43 -34.74 -8.91
N LEU A 64 0.45 -34.01 -9.62
CA LEU A 64 0.43 -32.55 -9.68
C LEU A 64 -0.97 -31.96 -10.01
N PRO A 65 -1.77 -32.51 -10.95
CA PRO A 65 -3.10 -31.99 -11.23
C PRO A 65 -4.07 -32.09 -10.04
N GLU A 66 -4.01 -33.18 -9.27
CA GLU A 66 -4.84 -33.36 -8.08
C GLU A 66 -4.43 -32.41 -6.96
N PHE A 67 -3.12 -32.19 -6.81
CA PHE A 67 -2.59 -31.20 -5.87
C PHE A 67 -3.06 -29.78 -6.20
N ILE A 68 -2.96 -29.39 -7.48
CA ILE A 68 -3.42 -28.08 -7.94
C ILE A 68 -4.92 -27.94 -7.69
N ALA A 69 -5.72 -28.92 -8.11
CA ALA A 69 -7.17 -28.92 -7.93
C ALA A 69 -7.56 -28.77 -6.45
N ALA A 70 -6.89 -29.50 -5.55
CA ALA A 70 -7.14 -29.40 -4.11
C ALA A 70 -6.79 -28.02 -3.53
N GLN A 71 -5.74 -27.37 -4.01
CA GLN A 71 -5.32 -26.04 -3.54
C GLN A 71 -6.18 -24.90 -4.08
N THR A 72 -6.67 -25.06 -5.31
CA THR A 72 -7.37 -24.02 -6.09
C THR A 72 -8.89 -24.10 -5.97
N ALA A 73 -9.42 -25.17 -5.37
CA ALA A 73 -10.84 -25.45 -5.24
C ALA A 73 -11.59 -24.30 -4.55
N GLY A 74 -12.53 -23.68 -5.27
CA GLY A 74 -13.39 -22.62 -4.75
C GLY A 74 -12.69 -21.28 -4.46
N THR A 75 -11.41 -21.13 -4.80
CA THR A 75 -10.60 -19.94 -4.50
C THR A 75 -9.93 -19.34 -5.73
N THR A 76 -10.32 -19.77 -6.93
CA THR A 76 -9.68 -19.38 -8.19
C THR A 76 -10.63 -18.59 -9.08
N ILE A 77 -10.14 -17.48 -9.62
CA ILE A 77 -10.80 -16.71 -10.69
C ILE A 77 -10.07 -17.01 -12.00
N THR A 78 -10.80 -17.19 -13.09
CA THR A 78 -10.22 -17.31 -14.43
C THR A 78 -10.30 -15.98 -15.16
N SER A 79 -9.22 -15.59 -15.82
CA SER A 79 -9.17 -14.39 -16.67
C SER A 79 -8.45 -14.66 -17.99
N THR A 80 -8.95 -14.05 -19.05
CA THR A 80 -8.35 -14.02 -20.40
C THR A 80 -7.97 -12.60 -20.82
N ASP A 81 -7.99 -11.63 -19.89
CA ASP A 81 -7.65 -10.25 -20.21
C ASP A 81 -6.17 -10.16 -20.63
N PRO A 82 -5.86 -9.65 -21.83
CA PRO A 82 -4.49 -9.55 -22.33
C PRO A 82 -3.61 -8.62 -21.48
N ASN A 83 -4.18 -7.72 -20.68
CA ASN A 83 -3.42 -6.85 -19.79
C ASN A 83 -2.67 -7.65 -18.70
N TRP A 84 -3.15 -8.85 -18.34
CA TRP A 84 -2.44 -9.75 -17.43
C TRP A 84 -1.15 -10.29 -18.01
N ALA A 85 -1.03 -10.42 -19.34
CA ALA A 85 0.17 -10.93 -20.00
C ALA A 85 1.41 -10.13 -19.59
N LYS A 86 1.30 -8.79 -19.56
CA LYS A 86 2.42 -7.92 -19.17
C LYS A 86 2.88 -8.18 -17.74
N ILE A 87 1.94 -8.39 -16.82
CA ILE A 87 2.24 -8.68 -15.42
C ILE A 87 2.88 -10.06 -15.31
N VAL A 88 2.27 -11.09 -15.90
CA VAL A 88 2.78 -12.46 -15.89
C VAL A 88 4.20 -12.54 -16.45
N HIS A 89 4.45 -11.94 -17.61
CA HIS A 89 5.79 -11.92 -18.19
C HIS A 89 6.78 -11.12 -17.34
N SER A 90 6.36 -10.01 -16.71
CA SER A 90 7.21 -9.27 -15.78
C SER A 90 7.58 -10.07 -14.53
N LEU A 91 6.64 -10.87 -14.01
CA LEU A 91 6.87 -11.78 -12.89
C LEU A 91 7.80 -12.93 -13.28
N ALA A 92 7.60 -13.51 -14.46
CA ALA A 92 8.42 -14.61 -14.96
C ALA A 92 9.86 -14.20 -15.29
N ALA A 93 10.07 -12.94 -15.68
CA ALA A 93 11.40 -12.40 -16.00
C ALA A 93 12.17 -11.89 -14.77
N SER A 94 11.51 -11.78 -13.62
CA SER A 94 12.08 -11.23 -12.40
C SER A 94 12.65 -12.32 -11.51
N ASP A 95 13.83 -12.08 -10.94
CA ASP A 95 14.39 -12.92 -9.88
C ASP A 95 13.63 -12.77 -8.54
N GLN A 96 12.76 -11.75 -8.43
CA GLN A 96 11.92 -11.55 -7.26
C GLN A 96 10.69 -12.45 -7.32
N LYS A 97 10.51 -13.29 -6.30
CA LYS A 97 9.35 -14.20 -6.20
C LYS A 97 8.02 -13.46 -6.04
N MET A 98 8.04 -12.26 -5.47
CA MET A 98 6.84 -11.52 -5.10
C MET A 98 6.94 -10.06 -5.55
N HIS A 99 5.88 -9.58 -6.21
CA HIS A 99 5.78 -8.21 -6.68
C HIS A 99 4.57 -7.52 -6.04
N TYR A 100 4.68 -6.22 -5.85
CA TYR A 100 3.68 -5.41 -5.15
C TYR A 100 3.08 -4.37 -6.08
N PHE A 101 1.76 -4.23 -6.02
CA PHE A 101 0.98 -3.37 -6.90
C PHE A 101 -0.05 -2.58 -6.10
N ILE A 102 -0.37 -1.37 -6.55
CA ILE A 102 -1.48 -0.59 -6.01
C ILE A 102 -2.77 -0.99 -6.76
N PRO A 103 -3.85 -1.38 -6.08
CA PRO A 103 -5.05 -1.97 -6.69
C PRO A 103 -5.91 -1.01 -7.54
N ASP A 104 -5.47 0.24 -7.78
CA ASP A 104 -6.20 1.23 -8.59
C ASP A 104 -6.30 0.85 -10.09
N LEU A 105 -5.44 -0.06 -10.56
CA LEU A 105 -5.55 -0.58 -11.91
C LEU A 105 -6.90 -1.32 -12.07
N SER A 106 -7.67 -0.94 -13.09
CA SER A 106 -8.96 -1.57 -13.45
C SER A 106 -8.87 -3.09 -13.54
N LEU A 107 -7.69 -3.60 -13.87
CA LEU A 107 -7.32 -5.01 -13.93
C LEU A 107 -7.54 -5.77 -12.61
N PHE A 108 -7.32 -5.12 -11.46
CA PHE A 108 -7.42 -5.76 -10.16
C PHE A 108 -8.82 -5.69 -9.55
N LYS A 109 -9.76 -4.96 -10.16
CA LYS A 109 -11.15 -4.85 -9.66
C LYS A 109 -11.91 -6.18 -9.65
N SER A 110 -11.52 -7.11 -10.52
CA SER A 110 -12.10 -8.46 -10.54
C SER A 110 -11.59 -9.34 -9.41
N LEU A 111 -10.47 -8.97 -8.76
CA LEU A 111 -9.91 -9.71 -7.64
C LEU A 111 -10.70 -9.41 -6.38
N THR A 112 -10.99 -10.45 -5.60
CA THR A 112 -11.69 -10.35 -4.33
C THR A 112 -10.91 -11.11 -3.26
N GLU A 113 -11.00 -10.69 -2.00
CA GLU A 113 -10.31 -11.35 -0.87
C GLU A 113 -10.72 -12.81 -0.69
N LYS A 114 -11.91 -13.21 -1.17
CA LYS A 114 -12.39 -14.59 -1.11
C LYS A 114 -11.61 -15.54 -1.99
N ASN A 115 -11.09 -15.00 -3.09
CA ASN A 115 -10.33 -15.75 -4.06
C ASN A 115 -8.85 -15.45 -3.81
N ARG A 116 -8.01 -16.47 -3.88
CA ARG A 116 -6.56 -16.38 -3.60
C ARG A 116 -5.74 -16.56 -4.86
N TYR A 117 -6.31 -17.22 -5.86
CA TYR A 117 -5.64 -17.54 -7.10
C TYR A 117 -6.34 -16.89 -8.28
N LEU A 118 -5.54 -16.46 -9.24
CA LEU A 118 -5.96 -16.05 -10.56
C LEU A 118 -5.33 -17.00 -11.57
N LEU A 119 -6.17 -17.68 -12.34
CA LEU A 119 -5.78 -18.45 -13.50
C LEU A 119 -5.84 -17.53 -14.72
N TRP A 120 -4.68 -17.17 -15.25
CA TRP A 120 -4.60 -16.47 -16.52
C TRP A 120 -4.39 -17.47 -17.65
N GLN A 121 -5.28 -17.44 -18.64
CA GLN A 121 -5.20 -18.26 -19.85
C GLN A 121 -4.80 -17.38 -21.02
N GLY A 122 -3.55 -17.53 -21.46
CA GLY A 122 -3.07 -16.96 -22.73
C GLY A 122 -3.39 -17.87 -23.91
N ASP A 123 -2.94 -17.48 -25.11
CA ASP A 123 -3.19 -18.23 -26.34
C ASP A 123 -2.53 -19.63 -26.34
N GLN A 124 -1.41 -19.78 -25.63
CA GLN A 124 -0.63 -21.03 -25.60
C GLN A 124 -0.22 -21.47 -24.18
N ASP A 125 -0.30 -20.57 -23.20
CA ASP A 125 0.21 -20.81 -21.84
C ASP A 125 -0.87 -20.55 -20.79
N ILE A 126 -0.81 -21.34 -19.71
CA ILE A 126 -1.70 -21.22 -18.56
C ILE A 126 -0.83 -20.91 -17.34
N TYR A 127 -1.08 -19.78 -16.69
CA TYR A 127 -0.33 -19.36 -15.52
C TYR A 127 -1.26 -19.21 -14.31
N TYR A 128 -0.77 -19.68 -13.15
CA TYR A 128 -1.41 -19.43 -11.87
C TYR A 128 -0.67 -18.31 -11.16
N LEU A 129 -1.42 -17.28 -10.80
CA LEU A 129 -0.97 -16.18 -9.97
C LEU A 129 -1.62 -16.32 -8.61
N GLU A 130 -0.83 -16.26 -7.55
CA GLU A 130 -1.36 -16.10 -6.21
C GLU A 130 -1.33 -14.63 -5.85
N TYR A 131 -2.42 -14.15 -5.25
CA TYR A 131 -2.51 -12.77 -4.83
C TYR A 131 -2.98 -12.63 -3.40
N HIS A 132 -2.49 -11.59 -2.73
CA HIS A 132 -2.86 -11.22 -1.37
C HIS A 132 -3.10 -9.72 -1.28
N PHE A 133 -4.18 -9.33 -0.61
CA PHE A 133 -4.41 -7.95 -0.23
C PHE A 133 -3.72 -7.71 1.11
N LEU A 134 -2.72 -6.83 1.12
CA LEU A 134 -1.98 -6.42 2.29
C LEU A 134 -2.57 -5.12 2.82
N ALA A 135 -2.95 -5.11 4.09
CA ALA A 135 -3.41 -3.91 4.78
C ALA A 135 -2.22 -3.15 5.41
N PRO A 136 -2.37 -1.85 5.74
CA PRO A 136 -1.30 -1.04 6.31
C PRO A 136 -0.63 -1.62 7.56
N PRO A 137 -1.34 -2.28 8.50
CA PRO A 137 -0.70 -2.93 9.65
C PRO A 137 0.33 -4.00 9.27
N ASP A 138 0.15 -4.65 8.13
CA ASP A 138 1.00 -5.76 7.68
C ASP A 138 2.22 -5.27 6.88
N PHE A 139 2.27 -4.00 6.48
CA PHE A 139 3.38 -3.44 5.70
C PHE A 139 4.74 -3.50 6.42
N GLY A 140 4.74 -3.64 7.75
CA GLY A 140 5.94 -3.82 8.56
C GLY A 140 6.55 -5.21 8.46
N GLN A 141 5.77 -6.22 8.07
CA GLN A 141 6.20 -7.63 7.97
C GLN A 141 6.78 -7.96 6.59
N HIS A 142 6.58 -7.07 5.62
CA HIS A 142 7.02 -7.22 4.24
C HIS A 142 8.06 -6.17 3.88
N ASP A 143 9.06 -6.58 3.09
CA ASP A 143 10.10 -5.71 2.53
C ASP A 143 9.56 -4.89 1.35
N LEU A 144 8.50 -4.11 1.60
CA LEU A 144 7.91 -3.23 0.57
C LEU A 144 8.83 -2.02 0.34
N PRO A 145 9.03 -1.60 -0.91
CA PRO A 145 9.80 -0.41 -1.21
C PRO A 145 9.05 0.85 -0.73
N LEU A 146 9.81 1.90 -0.38
CA LEU A 146 9.28 3.09 0.32
C LEU A 146 8.30 3.92 -0.51
N ASP A 147 8.46 3.89 -1.83
CA ASP A 147 7.56 4.51 -2.81
C ASP A 147 6.19 3.85 -2.82
N LEU A 148 6.10 2.53 -2.62
CA LEU A 148 4.83 1.82 -2.43
C LEU A 148 4.26 2.03 -1.03
N LYS A 149 5.10 2.06 0.01
CA LYS A 149 4.64 2.35 1.39
C LYS A 149 4.07 3.77 1.53
N TYR A 150 4.60 4.74 0.79
CA TYR A 150 4.21 6.15 0.88
C TYR A 150 4.11 6.80 -0.53
N PRO A 151 3.05 6.50 -1.30
CA PRO A 151 2.94 6.87 -2.72
C PRO A 151 2.94 8.38 -2.94
N LEU A 152 2.44 9.16 -1.98
CA LEU A 152 2.36 10.61 -2.11
C LEU A 152 3.74 11.29 -2.03
N ARG A 153 4.80 10.60 -1.57
CA ARG A 153 6.16 11.17 -1.53
C ARG A 153 6.73 11.46 -2.91
N ALA A 154 6.27 10.77 -3.95
CA ALA A 154 6.63 11.09 -5.33
C ALA A 154 6.21 12.54 -5.71
N TRP A 155 5.21 13.09 -5.02
CA TRP A 155 4.66 14.43 -5.23
C TRP A 155 5.33 15.50 -4.35
N TRP A 156 6.54 15.24 -3.83
CA TRP A 156 7.28 16.19 -2.97
C TRP A 156 7.41 17.62 -3.51
N PRO A 157 7.51 17.90 -4.84
CA PRO A 157 7.58 19.28 -5.31
C PRO A 157 6.28 20.05 -5.00
N PHE A 158 5.13 19.37 -5.04
CA PHE A 158 3.84 19.97 -4.68
C PHE A 158 3.75 20.25 -3.18
N PHE A 159 4.35 19.41 -2.34
CA PHE A 159 4.46 19.69 -0.91
C PHE A 159 5.33 20.91 -0.62
N LEU A 160 6.43 21.10 -1.36
CA LEU A 160 7.22 22.32 -1.24
C LEU A 160 6.45 23.55 -1.70
N ALA A 161 5.71 23.46 -2.81
CA ALA A 161 4.83 24.54 -3.26
C ALA A 161 3.74 24.88 -2.20
N ALA A 162 3.15 23.87 -1.56
CA ALA A 162 2.19 24.05 -0.49
C ALA A 162 2.84 24.70 0.76
N LEU A 163 4.04 24.27 1.15
CA LEU A 163 4.77 24.84 2.28
C LEU A 163 5.17 26.30 2.01
N THR A 164 5.66 26.61 0.81
CA THR A 164 5.97 28.00 0.43
C THR A 164 4.72 28.88 0.44
N LEU A 165 3.57 28.38 -0.03
CA LEU A 165 2.29 29.08 0.07
C LEU A 165 1.90 29.33 1.54
N ALA A 166 2.07 28.34 2.42
CA ALA A 166 1.79 28.50 3.86
C ALA A 166 2.67 29.58 4.51
N VAL A 167 3.97 29.60 4.18
CA VAL A 167 4.91 30.64 4.63
C VAL A 167 4.49 32.02 4.11
N VAL A 168 4.16 32.12 2.81
CA VAL A 168 3.70 33.37 2.21
C VAL A 168 2.43 33.86 2.91
N LEU A 169 1.44 32.99 3.15
CA LEU A 169 0.21 33.36 3.87
C LEU A 169 0.47 33.84 5.30
N PHE A 170 1.47 33.27 5.97
CA PHE A 170 1.85 33.64 7.33
C PHE A 170 2.56 34.99 7.39
N PHE A 171 3.49 35.25 6.46
CA PHE A 171 4.32 36.46 6.43
C PHE A 171 3.75 37.60 5.57
N TRP A 172 2.71 37.36 4.77
CA TRP A 172 2.04 38.39 3.98
C TRP A 172 1.34 39.37 4.92
N ARG A 173 2.09 40.41 5.30
CA ARG A 173 1.64 41.55 6.08
C ARG A 173 0.49 42.23 5.34
N SER A 174 -0.73 42.01 5.83
CA SER A 174 -1.85 42.88 5.48
C SER A 174 -1.51 44.28 6.00
N LYS A 175 -1.44 45.27 5.11
CA LYS A 175 -1.26 46.69 5.46
C LYS A 175 -2.39 47.26 6.36
N GLN A 176 -3.35 46.45 6.82
CA GLN A 176 -4.53 46.88 7.58
C GLN A 176 -4.44 46.67 9.11
N GLY A 177 -3.32 46.19 9.65
CA GLY A 177 -3.14 46.03 11.10
C GLY A 177 -2.23 47.11 11.68
N GLY A 178 -2.80 48.23 12.12
CA GLY A 178 -2.09 49.26 12.89
C GLY A 178 -1.41 48.67 14.14
N LEU A 179 -0.32 49.30 14.56
CA LEU A 179 0.59 48.92 15.64
C LEU A 179 -0.01 48.86 17.07
N MET A 180 -1.32 48.69 17.22
CA MET A 180 -2.00 48.68 18.53
C MET A 180 -2.80 47.38 18.72
N ALA A 181 -2.14 46.37 19.30
CA ALA A 181 -2.72 45.32 20.17
C ALA A 181 -1.67 44.22 20.39
N GLN A 182 -0.52 44.59 20.99
CA GLN A 182 0.34 43.60 21.61
C GLN A 182 -0.20 43.34 23.02
N SER A 183 -0.33 42.05 23.35
CA SER A 183 -0.87 41.45 24.59
C SER A 183 -2.41 41.33 24.68
N THR A 184 -2.96 40.22 24.19
CA THR A 184 -4.29 39.72 24.60
C THR A 184 -4.38 38.22 24.32
N PRO A 185 -5.19 37.45 25.09
CA PRO A 185 -5.29 35.98 25.11
C PRO A 185 -5.66 35.31 23.78
N ALA A 186 -5.84 36.08 22.70
CA ALA A 186 -6.07 35.61 21.34
C ALA A 186 -4.94 34.71 20.79
N LYS A 187 -3.68 34.90 21.24
CA LYS A 187 -2.59 33.97 20.92
C LYS A 187 -2.75 32.60 21.56
N GLY A 188 -3.33 32.54 22.77
CA GLY A 188 -3.63 31.29 23.46
C GLY A 188 -4.79 30.53 22.82
N LEU A 189 -5.81 31.26 22.34
CA LEU A 189 -6.96 30.68 21.64
C LEU A 189 -6.57 30.05 20.28
N GLY A 190 -5.60 30.64 19.58
CA GLY A 190 -5.07 30.08 18.34
C GLY A 190 -4.33 28.75 18.55
N TRP A 191 -3.57 28.64 19.64
CA TRP A 191 -2.88 27.41 20.03
C TRP A 191 -3.83 26.32 20.53
N SER A 192 -4.89 26.68 21.27
CA SER A 192 -5.89 25.70 21.70
C SER A 192 -6.75 25.21 20.55
N ALA A 193 -7.12 26.06 19.58
CA ALA A 193 -7.80 25.65 18.36
C ALA A 193 -6.91 24.74 17.48
N PHE A 194 -5.62 25.04 17.37
CA PHE A 194 -4.64 24.17 16.70
C PHE A 194 -4.56 22.79 17.38
N LEU A 195 -4.44 22.74 18.72
CA LEU A 195 -4.42 21.48 19.46
C LEU A 195 -5.73 20.71 19.35
N LEU A 196 -6.88 21.38 19.29
CA LEU A 196 -8.19 20.72 19.13
C LEU A 196 -8.31 20.08 17.73
N ILE A 197 -7.83 20.74 16.68
CA ILE A 197 -7.80 20.18 15.32
C ILE A 197 -6.85 18.97 15.26
N VAL A 198 -5.64 19.11 15.82
CA VAL A 198 -4.65 18.01 15.88
C VAL A 198 -5.21 16.81 16.65
N CYS A 199 -5.80 17.03 17.83
CA CYS A 199 -6.39 15.97 18.65
C CYS A 199 -7.62 15.33 18.00
N SER A 200 -8.48 16.11 17.32
CA SER A 200 -9.63 15.56 16.61
C SER A 200 -9.24 14.69 15.40
N GLY A 201 -8.14 15.04 14.72
CA GLY A 201 -7.59 14.24 13.63
C GLY A 201 -6.98 12.91 14.09
N THR A 202 -6.44 12.85 15.32
CA THR A 202 -5.87 11.62 15.89
C THR A 202 -6.91 10.66 16.48
N ILE A 203 -8.13 11.13 16.80
CA ILE A 203 -9.19 10.28 17.40
C ILE A 203 -9.99 9.51 16.32
N LEU A 204 -9.81 9.85 15.04
CA LEU A 204 -10.45 9.20 13.89
C LEU A 204 -9.59 8.10 13.23
N TRP A 205 -8.53 7.65 13.91
CA TRP A 205 -7.67 6.52 13.51
C TRP A 205 -7.72 5.39 14.53
#